data_AF-A0A150KDM0-F1
#
_entry.id   AF-A0A150KDM0-F1
#
_cell.length_a   1.000
_cell.length_b   1.000
_cell.length_c   1.000
_cell.angle_alpha   90.00
_cell.angle_beta   90.00
_cell.angle_gamma   90.00
#
_symmetry.space_group_name_H-M   'P 1'
#
loop_
_entity.id
_entity.type
_entity.pdbx_description
1 polymer ?
#
loop_
_entity_poly.entity_id
_entity_poly.type
_entity_poly.pdbx_seq_one_letter_code
_entity_poly.pdbx_strand_id
1 'polypeptide(L)'
;MHHGSPVVHGELREVKRAFGKQNVVIHADFDLEFLRAFPGVVRFKKTALGAELQIDRMEAAQKILDEINGKGFIRKFALEEPSLNDIFIEKVGASYE
;
A
#
# COMPACT_ATOMS: atom_id res chain seq x y z
N MET A 1 19.85 23.84 24.92
CA MET A 1 18.40 23.82 24.62
C MET A 1 18.18 24.58 23.31
N HIS A 2 17.24 24.09 22.50
CA HIS A 2 16.70 24.62 21.23
C HIS A 2 17.34 24.06 19.96
N HIS A 3 16.58 23.21 19.25
CA HIS A 3 16.33 23.28 17.80
C HIS A 3 15.26 22.22 17.44
N GLY A 4 14.06 22.38 18.01
CA GLY A 4 12.86 21.65 17.58
C GLY A 4 12.22 22.41 16.42
N SER A 5 12.75 22.24 15.22
CA SER A 5 12.14 22.80 14.01
C SER A 5 10.88 21.98 13.67
N PRO A 6 9.69 22.58 13.53
CA PRO A 6 8.49 21.87 13.10
C PRO A 6 8.56 21.65 11.58
N VAL A 7 9.30 20.62 11.16
CA VAL A 7 9.45 20.20 9.75
C VAL A 7 8.12 19.71 9.14
N VAL A 8 7.10 19.50 9.97
CA VAL A 8 5.99 18.60 9.63
C VAL A 8 4.78 19.23 8.95
N HIS A 9 4.50 20.53 9.00
CA HIS A 9 3.17 21.01 8.58
C HIS A 9 2.97 21.25 7.07
N GLY A 10 4.01 21.65 6.33
CA GLY A 10 3.95 21.81 4.87
C GLY A 10 4.15 20.50 4.11
N GLU A 11 5.13 19.70 4.54
CA GLU A 11 5.53 18.49 3.84
C GLU A 11 4.44 17.42 3.80
N LEU A 12 3.60 17.28 4.83
CA LEU A 12 2.60 16.19 4.88
C LEU A 12 1.62 16.18 3.69
N ARG A 13 1.15 17.34 3.22
CA ARG A 13 0.24 17.43 2.05
C ARG A 13 0.97 17.24 0.72
N GLU A 14 2.21 17.71 0.61
CA GLU A 14 3.04 17.51 -0.58
C GLU A 14 3.50 16.06 -0.72
N VAL A 15 3.87 15.45 0.41
CA VAL A 15 4.28 14.06 0.53
C VAL A 15 3.14 13.11 0.12
N LYS A 16 1.90 13.36 0.57
CA LYS A 16 0.72 12.61 0.08
C LYS A 16 0.50 12.76 -1.44
N ARG A 17 0.63 13.97 -1.99
CA ARG A 17 0.48 14.22 -3.44
C ARG A 17 1.58 13.58 -4.28
N ALA A 18 2.80 13.55 -3.77
CA ALA A 18 3.95 13.00 -4.47
C ALA A 18 4.02 11.46 -4.41
N PHE A 19 3.32 10.83 -3.47
CA PHE A 19 3.51 9.40 -3.23
C PHE A 19 2.92 8.51 -4.33
N GLY A 20 1.85 8.94 -5.01
CA GLY A 20 1.29 8.31 -6.22
C GLY A 20 0.80 6.85 -6.08
N LYS A 21 1.15 6.18 -4.99
CA LYS A 21 0.86 4.77 -4.69
C LYS A 21 -0.44 4.66 -3.90
N GLN A 22 -1.08 3.50 -3.98
CA GLN A 22 -2.26 3.17 -3.20
C GLN A 22 -2.07 1.84 -2.49
N ASN A 23 -2.83 1.63 -1.41
CA ASN A 23 -2.84 0.38 -0.68
C ASN A 23 -4.12 -0.39 -1.04
N VAL A 24 -3.99 -1.70 -1.22
CA VAL A 24 -5.11 -2.61 -1.46
C VAL A 24 -5.12 -3.65 -0.35
N VAL A 25 -6.19 -3.67 0.42
CA VAL A 25 -6.37 -4.64 1.51
C VAL A 25 -7.37 -5.69 1.09
N ILE A 26 -6.92 -6.95 1.10
CA ILE A 26 -7.70 -8.10 0.68
C ILE A 26 -7.79 -9.08 1.85
N HIS A 27 -9.02 -9.41 2.25
CA HIS A 27 -9.28 -10.53 3.13
C HIS A 27 -9.95 -11.63 2.33
N ALA A 28 -9.35 -12.81 2.34
CA ALA A 28 -9.80 -13.95 1.57
C ALA A 28 -9.47 -15.24 2.32
N ASP A 29 -10.27 -16.28 2.10
CA ASP A 29 -10.05 -17.60 2.68
C ASP A 29 -9.11 -18.49 1.84
N PHE A 30 -8.43 -17.89 0.86
CA PHE A 30 -7.51 -18.57 -0.05
C PHE A 30 -6.18 -17.85 -0.11
N ASP A 31 -5.17 -18.56 -0.64
CA ASP A 31 -3.82 -18.04 -0.70
C ASP A 31 -3.69 -16.95 -1.78
N LEU A 32 -3.18 -15.78 -1.37
CA LEU A 32 -3.00 -14.59 -2.20
C LEU A 32 -1.53 -14.35 -2.59
N GLU A 33 -0.65 -15.31 -2.34
CA GLU A 33 0.80 -15.15 -2.51
C GLU A 33 1.19 -14.93 -3.97
N PHE A 34 0.38 -15.42 -4.91
CA PHE A 34 0.54 -15.16 -6.34
C PHE A 34 0.48 -13.67 -6.70
N LEU A 35 -0.19 -12.84 -5.90
CA LEU A 35 -0.27 -11.40 -6.13
C LEU A 35 1.07 -10.69 -5.89
N ARG A 36 2.03 -11.34 -5.20
CA ARG A 36 3.37 -10.79 -4.98
C ARG A 36 4.11 -10.48 -6.28
N ALA A 37 3.89 -11.28 -7.33
CA ALA A 37 4.51 -11.10 -8.64
C ALA A 37 3.59 -10.36 -9.63
N PHE A 38 2.46 -9.82 -9.15
CA PHE A 38 1.46 -9.22 -10.03
C PHE A 38 1.93 -7.88 -10.59
N PRO A 39 1.72 -7.61 -11.89
CA PRO A 39 2.16 -6.36 -12.50
C PRO A 39 1.49 -5.14 -11.88
N GLY A 40 2.31 -4.28 -11.29
CA GLY A 40 1.90 -3.06 -10.61
C GLY A 40 1.75 -3.20 -9.09
N VAL A 41 2.03 -4.38 -8.53
CA VAL A 41 2.26 -4.54 -7.09
C VAL A 41 3.71 -4.19 -6.78
N VAL A 42 3.91 -3.13 -6.01
CA VAL A 42 5.24 -2.70 -5.55
C VAL A 42 5.62 -3.33 -4.22
N ARG A 43 4.63 -3.70 -3.41
CA ARG A 43 4.83 -4.34 -2.12
C ARG A 43 3.72 -5.31 -1.82
N PHE A 44 4.08 -6.46 -1.28
CA PHE A 44 3.15 -7.48 -0.82
C PHE A 44 3.45 -7.83 0.62
N LYS A 45 2.42 -7.86 1.45
CA LYS A 45 2.49 -8.24 2.85
C LYS A 45 1.37 -9.23 3.15
N LYS A 46 1.73 -10.47 3.44
CA LYS A 46 0.77 -11.48 3.89
C LYS A 46 0.29 -11.13 5.30
N THR A 47 -1.01 -11.24 5.54
CA THR A 47 -1.62 -11.04 6.86
C THR A 47 -2.35 -12.30 7.30
N ALA A 48 -2.71 -12.39 8.58
CA ALA A 48 -3.45 -13.54 9.11
C ALA A 48 -4.84 -13.70 8.46
N LEU A 49 -5.39 -12.64 7.86
CA LEU A 49 -6.73 -12.62 7.27
C LEU A 49 -6.70 -12.58 5.73
N GLY A 50 -5.53 -12.49 5.11
CA GLY A 50 -5.35 -12.35 3.66
C GLY A 50 -4.04 -11.66 3.30
N ALA A 51 -4.11 -10.53 2.62
CA ALA A 51 -2.94 -9.78 2.18
C ALA A 51 -3.19 -8.27 2.10
N GLU A 52 -2.14 -7.51 2.38
CA GLU A 52 -2.03 -6.08 2.12
C GLU A 52 -1.04 -5.87 0.96
N LEU A 53 -1.46 -5.11 -0.03
CA LEU A 53 -0.71 -4.82 -1.24
C LEU A 53 -0.50 -3.32 -1.35
N GLN A 54 0.63 -2.93 -1.91
CA GLN A 54 0.85 -1.57 -2.35
C GLN A 54 1.00 -1.59 -3.86
N ILE A 55 0.31 -0.68 -4.53
CA ILE A 55 0.26 -0.58 -5.99
C ILE A 55 0.76 0.78 -6.47
N ASP A 56 1.43 0.81 -7.62
CA ASP A 56 1.93 2.07 -8.22
C ASP A 56 0.87 2.85 -8.98
N ARG A 57 -0.24 2.19 -9.36
CA ARG A 57 -1.29 2.76 -10.21
C ARG A 57 -2.65 2.15 -9.92
N MET A 58 -3.70 2.96 -10.02
CA MET A 58 -5.09 2.55 -9.74
C MET A 58 -5.55 1.37 -10.60
N GLU A 59 -5.11 1.30 -11.86
CA GLU A 59 -5.45 0.19 -12.79
C GLU A 59 -5.04 -1.19 -12.24
N ALA A 60 -3.97 -1.26 -11.44
CA ALA A 60 -3.52 -2.50 -10.85
C ALA A 60 -4.56 -3.06 -9.86
N ALA A 61 -5.24 -2.20 -9.08
CA ALA A 61 -6.28 -2.66 -8.16
C ALA A 61 -7.45 -3.33 -8.91
N GLN A 62 -7.88 -2.76 -10.03
CA GLN A 62 -8.95 -3.34 -10.83
C GLN A 62 -8.56 -4.71 -11.40
N LYS A 63 -7.33 -4.84 -11.89
CA LYS A 63 -6.80 -6.12 -12.40
C LYS A 63 -6.62 -7.17 -11.30
N ILE A 64 -6.17 -6.75 -10.12
CA ILE A 64 -6.06 -7.62 -8.94
C ILE A 64 -7.44 -8.13 -8.55
N LEU A 65 -8.45 -7.25 -8.50
CA LEU A 65 -9.82 -7.63 -8.19
C LEU A 65 -10.37 -8.68 -9.18
N ASP A 66 -10.12 -8.48 -10.48
CA ASP A 66 -10.50 -9.44 -11.52
C ASP A 66 -9.80 -10.79 -11.35
N GLU A 67 -8.49 -10.77 -11.09
CA GLU A 67 -7.67 -11.97 -10.91
C GLU A 67 -8.04 -12.79 -9.67
N ILE A 68 -8.44 -12.14 -8.56
CA ILE A 68 -8.91 -12.85 -7.36
C ILE A 68 -10.37 -13.30 -7.48
N ASN A 69 -11.13 -12.71 -8.40
CA ASN A 69 -12.54 -13.03 -8.59
C ASN A 69 -12.69 -14.48 -9.10
N GLY A 70 -13.62 -15.23 -8.51
CA GLY A 70 -13.84 -16.63 -8.85
C GLY A 70 -12.80 -17.64 -8.32
N LYS A 71 -11.71 -17.18 -7.68
CA LYS A 71 -10.73 -18.10 -7.04
C LYS A 71 -11.14 -18.58 -5.65
N GLY A 72 -12.08 -17.87 -5.02
CA GLY A 72 -12.61 -18.25 -3.71
C GLY A 72 -13.44 -17.14 -3.09
N PHE A 73 -13.71 -17.26 -1.79
CA PHE A 73 -14.53 -16.30 -1.07
C PHE A 73 -13.70 -15.09 -0.61
N ILE A 74 -14.04 -13.91 -1.12
CA ILE A 74 -13.41 -12.64 -0.76
C ILE A 74 -14.29 -11.97 0.32
N ARG A 75 -13.73 -11.80 1.52
CA ARG A 75 -14.41 -11.18 2.66
C ARG A 75 -14.32 -9.66 2.63
N LYS A 76 -13.22 -9.12 2.11
CA LYS A 76 -12.97 -7.68 2.00
C LYS A 76 -12.04 -7.42 0.83
N PHE A 77 -12.37 -6.40 0.06
CA PHE A 77 -11.46 -5.74 -0.88
C PHE A 77 -11.61 -4.24 -0.66
N ALA A 78 -10.53 -3.56 -0.27
CA ALA A 78 -10.53 -2.13 -0.01
C ALA A 78 -9.34 -1.46 -0.68
N LEU A 79 -9.63 -0.38 -1.41
CA LEU A 79 -8.64 0.57 -1.90
C LEU A 79 -8.50 1.67 -0.85
N GLU A 80 -7.31 1.80 -0.30
CA GLU A 80 -6.99 2.78 0.74
C GLU A 80 -5.89 3.71 0.24
N GLU A 81 -6.01 4.97 0.61
CA GLU A 81 -4.93 5.93 0.40
C GLU A 81 -3.77 5.59 1.37
N PRO A 82 -2.51 5.71 0.92
CA PRO A 82 -1.37 5.45 1.78
C PRO A 82 -1.39 6.39 2.98
N SER A 83 -1.21 5.81 4.16
CA SER A 83 -1.11 6.59 5.39
C SER A 83 0.19 7.38 5.42
N LEU A 84 0.18 8.53 6.10
CA LEU A 84 1.39 9.34 6.30
C LEU A 84 2.52 8.53 6.94
N ASN A 85 2.18 7.62 7.86
CA ASN A 85 3.14 6.73 8.48
C ASN A 85 3.81 5.80 7.45
N ASP A 86 3.05 5.16 6.57
CA ASP A 86 3.62 4.35 5.47
C ASP A 86 4.54 5.16 4.57
N ILE A 87 4.10 6.37 4.21
CA ILE A 87 4.89 7.26 3.37
C ILE A 87 6.20 7.65 4.07
N PHE A 88 6.12 7.99 5.36
CA PHE A 88 7.28 8.36 6.17
C PHE A 88 8.26 7.19 6.29
N ILE A 89 7.78 5.97 6.59
CA ILE A 89 8.64 4.78 6.67
C ILE A 89 9.37 4.55 5.33
N GLU A 90 8.70 4.74 4.19
CA GLU A 90 9.32 4.54 2.88
C GLU A 90 10.31 5.64 2.50
N LYS A 91 9.97 6.92 2.74
CA LYS A 91 10.84 8.08 2.46
C LYS A 91 12.06 8.13 3.36
N VAL A 92 11.90 7.78 4.64
CA VAL A 92 12.95 7.89 5.66
C VAL A 92 13.82 6.64 5.67
N GLY A 93 13.25 5.47 5.35
CA GLY A 93 14.01 4.24 5.11
C GLY A 93 14.99 4.35 3.94
N ALA A 94 14.72 5.21 2.96
CA ALA A 94 15.64 5.51 1.85
C ALA A 94 16.76 6.53 2.21
N SER A 95 16.63 7.25 3.32
CA SER A 95 17.60 8.29 3.74
C SER A 95 18.61 7.79 4.79
N TYR A 96 18.57 6.51 5.15
CA TYR A 96 19.50 5.89 6.10
C TYR A 96 20.50 4.93 5.42
N GLU A 97 20.74 5.07 4.12
CA GLU A 97 21.91 4.51 3.43
C GLU A 97 22.86 5.62 2.96
#